data_AF-A0A5A5RWI1-F1
#
_entry.id   AF-A0A5A5RWI1-F1
#
_cell.length_a   1.000
_cell.length_b   1.000
_cell.length_c   1.000
_cell.angle_alpha   90.00
_cell.angle_beta   90.00
_cell.angle_gamma   90.00
#
_symmetry.space_group_name_H-M   'P 1'
#
loop_
_entity.id
_entity.type
_entity.pdbx_description
1 polymer ?
#
loop_
_entity_poly.entity_id
_entity_poly.type
_entity_poly.pdbx_seq_one_letter_code
_entity_poly.pdbx_strand_id
1 'polypeptide(L)'
;MNLLKDSKKIRFIDLFCGLGGFRFAIEQVCRQKNLESDCVFSCDIDKDAQAIYQANFGDQPRGDITEIAALDIPNHDILMAVFPCQPFSICGDLKGFDDTRGTLFFEIARILKAKQPAAFILENVKQLQGHQQGKTLQVILDTLQDL
;
A
#
# COMPACT_ATOMS: atom_id res chain seq x y z
N MET A 1 8.78 -10.52 -31.81
CA MET A 1 9.27 -9.22 -31.28
C MET A 1 9.76 -9.48 -29.86
N ASN A 2 11.08 -9.41 -29.62
CA ASN A 2 11.70 -9.79 -28.34
C ASN A 2 11.39 -8.75 -27.25
N LEU A 3 10.53 -9.10 -26.29
CA LEU A 3 10.05 -8.25 -25.19
C LEU A 3 11.01 -8.14 -23.99
N LEU A 4 12.22 -8.70 -24.07
CA LEU A 4 13.12 -8.88 -22.91
C LEU A 4 14.51 -8.24 -23.08
N LYS A 5 14.63 -7.17 -23.87
CA LYS A 5 15.93 -6.52 -24.16
C LYS A 5 16.29 -5.32 -23.29
N ASP A 6 15.46 -4.91 -22.34
CA ASP A 6 15.81 -3.85 -21.38
C ASP A 6 15.61 -4.40 -19.96
N SER A 7 16.56 -4.18 -19.06
CA SER A 7 16.37 -4.51 -17.63
C SER A 7 15.17 -3.68 -17.15
N LYS A 8 14.00 -4.32 -16.99
CA LYS A 8 12.82 -3.62 -16.50
C LYS A 8 13.02 -3.31 -15.03
N LYS A 9 13.38 -2.07 -14.74
CA LYS A 9 13.30 -1.49 -13.40
C LYS A 9 11.83 -1.49 -12.97
N ILE A 10 11.52 -2.21 -11.90
CA ILE A 10 10.18 -2.25 -11.31
C ILE A 10 10.01 -1.04 -10.41
N ARG A 11 9.09 -0.14 -10.77
CA ARG A 11 8.75 1.04 -9.97
C ARG A 11 7.59 0.67 -9.05
N PHE A 12 7.71 0.95 -7.76
CA PHE A 12 6.65 0.63 -6.80
C PHE A 12 6.44 1.76 -5.79
N ILE A 13 5.27 1.73 -5.15
CA ILE A 13 4.97 2.58 -4.01
C ILE A 13 4.66 1.74 -2.77
N ASP A 14 4.96 2.29 -1.60
CA ASP A 14 4.82 1.64 -0.30
C ASP A 14 3.95 2.51 0.62
N LEU A 15 2.64 2.24 0.64
CA LEU A 15 1.66 2.98 1.45
C LEU A 15 1.49 2.34 2.82
N PHE A 16 1.35 3.16 3.86
CA PHE A 16 1.33 2.69 5.25
C PHE A 16 2.59 1.86 5.54
N CYS A 17 3.74 2.41 5.16
CA CYS A 17 4.96 1.64 4.97
C CYS A 17 5.56 1.10 6.27
N GLY A 18 5.23 1.70 7.42
CA GLY A 18 5.77 1.34 8.71
C GLY A 18 7.30 1.28 8.67
N LEU A 19 7.86 0.12 9.01
CA LEU A 19 9.29 -0.15 9.00
C LEU A 19 9.85 -0.55 7.62
N GLY A 20 9.00 -0.61 6.57
CA GLY A 20 9.37 -0.94 5.20
C GLY A 20 9.48 -2.44 4.90
N GLY A 21 8.62 -3.26 5.50
CA GLY A 21 8.58 -4.70 5.24
C GLY A 21 8.33 -5.04 3.76
N PHE A 22 7.39 -4.35 3.11
CA PHE A 22 7.12 -4.53 1.69
C PHE A 22 8.28 -4.07 0.80
N ARG A 23 8.84 -2.89 1.07
CA ARG A 23 10.04 -2.41 0.37
C ARG A 23 11.18 -3.41 0.45
N PHE A 24 11.49 -3.90 1.66
CA PHE A 24 12.54 -4.89 1.85
C PHE A 24 12.26 -6.16 1.02
N ALA A 25 11.03 -6.68 1.06
CA ALA A 25 10.66 -7.88 0.32
C ALA A 25 10.81 -7.72 -1.20
N ILE A 26 10.28 -6.63 -1.79
CA ILE A 26 10.34 -6.42 -3.23
C ILE A 26 11.77 -6.18 -3.73
N GLU A 27 12.59 -5.42 -2.99
CA GLU A 27 13.99 -5.20 -3.32
C GLU A 27 14.78 -6.52 -3.26
N GLN A 28 14.51 -7.37 -2.26
CA GLN A 28 15.13 -8.69 -2.17
C GLN A 28 14.73 -9.60 -3.34
N VAL A 29 13.44 -9.67 -3.68
CA VAL A 29 12.95 -10.50 -4.79
C VAL A 29 13.51 -9.99 -6.12
N CYS A 30 13.53 -8.68 -6.36
CA CYS A 30 14.10 -8.11 -7.59
C CYS A 30 15.57 -8.47 -7.72
N ARG A 31 16.36 -8.31 -6.64
CA ARG A 31 17.78 -8.72 -6.62
C ARG A 31 17.96 -10.22 -6.93
N GLN A 32 17.14 -11.10 -6.35
CA GLN A 32 17.20 -12.54 -6.63
C GLN A 32 16.84 -12.89 -8.08
N LYS A 33 16.04 -12.04 -8.74
CA LYS A 33 15.59 -12.21 -10.12
C LYS A 33 16.45 -11.45 -11.13
N ASN A 34 17.55 -10.82 -10.70
CA ASN A 34 18.36 -9.91 -11.52
C ASN A 34 17.52 -8.79 -12.17
N LEU A 35 16.57 -8.24 -11.41
CA LEU A 35 15.76 -7.08 -11.77
C LEU A 35 16.19 -5.88 -10.91
N GLU A 36 16.06 -4.69 -11.47
CA GLU A 36 16.18 -3.44 -10.72
C GLU A 36 14.84 -3.07 -10.09
N SER A 37 14.86 -2.38 -8.95
CA SER A 37 13.67 -1.89 -8.26
C SER A 37 13.81 -0.42 -7.91
N ASP A 38 12.69 0.31 -7.86
CA ASP A 38 12.61 1.74 -7.57
C ASP A 38 11.44 2.02 -6.62
N CYS A 39 11.70 2.37 -5.37
CA CYS A 39 10.66 2.90 -4.50
C CYS A 39 10.44 4.36 -4.87
N VAL A 40 9.37 4.66 -5.60
CA VAL A 40 9.13 6.03 -6.11
C VAL A 40 8.27 6.86 -5.19
N PHE A 41 7.67 6.25 -4.17
CA PHE A 41 6.86 6.92 -3.16
C PHE A 41 6.66 6.01 -1.94
N SER A 42 6.83 6.56 -0.74
CA SER A 42 6.44 5.90 0.51
C SER A 42 5.62 6.86 1.37
N CYS A 43 4.74 6.32 2.21
CA CYS A 43 3.84 7.12 3.05
C CYS A 43 3.56 6.44 4.39
N ASP A 44 3.75 7.17 5.48
CA ASP A 44 3.32 6.78 6.82
C ASP A 44 3.10 8.02 7.69
N ILE A 45 2.03 8.05 8.48
CA ILE A 45 1.72 9.18 9.38
C ILE A 45 2.58 9.16 10.65
N ASP A 46 3.08 7.99 11.04
CA ASP A 46 3.87 7.82 12.26
C ASP A 46 5.30 8.33 12.08
N LYS A 47 5.70 9.29 12.92
CA LYS A 47 7.01 9.96 12.83
C LYS A 47 8.17 9.04 13.21
N ASP A 48 7.94 8.09 14.12
CA ASP A 48 8.98 7.14 14.53
C ASP A 48 9.20 6.11 13.42
N ALA A 49 8.12 5.63 12.79
CA ALA A 49 8.19 4.78 11.60
C ALA A 49 8.93 5.49 10.46
N GLN A 50 8.60 6.76 10.18
CA GLN A 50 9.31 7.58 9.20
C GLN A 50 10.81 7.68 9.49
N ALA A 51 11.19 7.94 10.74
CA ALA A 51 12.59 8.06 11.13
C ALA A 51 13.36 6.75 10.90
N ILE A 52 12.76 5.61 11.26
CA ILE A 52 13.36 4.30 11.05
C ILE A 52 13.44 3.97 9.54
N TYR A 53 12.39 4.27 8.77
CA TYR A 53 12.37 4.04 7.33
C TYR A 53 13.49 4.84 6.63
N GLN A 54 13.60 6.13 6.94
CA GLN A 54 14.67 7.00 6.44
C GLN A 54 16.06 6.49 6.82
N ALA A 55 16.24 6.00 8.05
CA ALA A 55 17.52 5.45 8.51
C ALA A 55 17.94 4.18 7.74
N ASN A 56 16.97 3.35 7.31
CA ASN A 56 17.25 2.10 6.60
C ASN A 56 17.37 2.28 5.08
N PHE A 57 16.57 3.17 4.50
CA PHE A 57 16.40 3.25 3.04
C PHE A 57 16.90 4.57 2.43
N GLY A 58 17.19 5.59 3.23
CA GLY A 58 17.59 6.90 2.73
C GLY A 58 16.44 7.77 2.21
N ASP A 59 15.20 7.26 2.22
CA ASP A 59 14.01 7.96 1.74
C ASP A 59 13.07 8.34 2.89
N GLN A 60 12.54 9.57 2.86
CA GLN A 60 11.62 10.08 3.87
C GLN A 60 10.19 9.78 3.44
N PRO A 61 9.43 8.95 4.18
CA PRO A 61 8.03 8.75 3.84
C PRO A 61 7.24 10.03 3.98
N ARG A 62 6.24 10.18 3.12
CA ARG A 62 5.24 11.25 3.22
C ARG A 62 4.32 10.98 4.41
N GLY A 63 3.72 12.04 4.96
CA GLY A 63 2.89 11.97 6.17
C GLY A 63 1.49 11.41 5.93
N ASP A 64 0.48 12.23 6.20
CA ASP A 64 -0.93 11.83 6.06
C ASP A 64 -1.31 11.64 4.58
N ILE A 65 -1.71 10.42 4.21
CA ILE A 65 -2.12 10.08 2.84
C ILE A 65 -3.39 10.83 2.39
N THR A 66 -4.24 11.23 3.32
CA THR A 66 -5.48 11.97 3.04
C THR A 66 -5.21 13.40 2.54
N GLU A 67 -4.04 13.94 2.85
CA GLU A 67 -3.59 15.27 2.41
C GLU A 67 -2.86 15.23 1.05
N ILE A 68 -2.66 14.04 0.47
CA ILE A 68 -1.88 13.85 -0.76
C ILE A 68 -2.80 13.63 -1.94
N ALA A 69 -2.77 14.54 -2.91
CA ALA A 69 -3.50 14.37 -4.16
C ALA A 69 -2.96 13.15 -4.93
N ALA A 70 -3.86 12.30 -5.44
CA ALA A 70 -3.47 11.07 -6.11
C ALA A 70 -2.62 11.35 -7.37
N LEU A 71 -2.80 12.51 -7.99
CA LEU A 71 -2.03 12.95 -9.15
C LEU A 71 -0.58 13.29 -8.81
N ASP A 72 -0.29 13.68 -7.56
CA ASP A 72 1.06 14.03 -7.08
C ASP A 72 1.93 12.81 -6.78
N ILE A 73 1.30 11.64 -6.63
CA ILE A 73 2.03 10.37 -6.48
C ILE A 73 2.68 10.04 -7.84
N PRO A 74 3.94 9.58 -7.93
CA PRO A 74 4.52 9.18 -9.21
C PRO A 74 3.83 7.97 -9.84
N ASN A 75 3.92 7.85 -11.17
CA ASN A 75 3.50 6.64 -11.87
C ASN A 75 4.42 5.46 -11.48
N HIS A 76 3.81 4.31 -11.28
CA HIS A 76 4.41 3.10 -10.72
C HIS A 76 3.76 1.84 -11.31
N ASP A 77 4.48 0.72 -11.25
CA ASP A 77 4.02 -0.59 -11.73
C ASP A 77 3.26 -1.35 -10.64
N ILE A 78 3.68 -1.21 -9.38
CA ILE A 78 3.12 -1.97 -8.25
C ILE A 78 2.77 -1.02 -7.09
N LEU A 79 1.55 -1.13 -6.57
CA LEU A 79 1.13 -0.49 -5.33
C LEU A 79 1.12 -1.52 -4.20
N MET A 80 1.81 -1.25 -3.10
CA MET A 80 1.74 -2.08 -1.89
C MET A 80 1.18 -1.26 -0.74
N ALA A 81 0.29 -1.85 0.07
CA ALA A 81 -0.31 -1.17 1.19
C ALA A 81 -0.61 -2.09 2.38
N VAL A 82 -0.20 -1.67 3.59
CA VAL A 82 -0.52 -2.32 4.87
C VAL A 82 -1.50 -1.42 5.63
N PHE A 83 -2.76 -1.36 5.18
CA PHE A 83 -3.70 -0.37 5.71
C PHE A 83 -4.18 -0.70 7.14
N PRO A 84 -4.47 0.33 7.98
CA PRO A 84 -4.76 0.14 9.40
C PRO A 84 -5.83 -0.92 9.69
N CYS A 85 -5.48 -1.87 10.55
CA CYS A 85 -6.33 -3.01 10.90
C CYS A 85 -7.15 -2.80 12.19
N GLN A 86 -6.87 -1.74 12.97
CA GLN A 86 -7.56 -1.45 14.24
C GLN A 86 -9.08 -1.35 14.10
N PRO A 87 -9.65 -0.78 13.02
CA PRO A 87 -11.10 -0.73 12.82
C PRO A 87 -11.76 -2.11 12.65
N PHE A 88 -10.98 -3.13 12.28
CA PHE A 88 -11.44 -4.47 11.91
C PHE A 88 -10.96 -5.58 12.87
N SER A 89 -10.15 -5.21 13.87
CA SER A 89 -9.54 -6.15 14.82
C SER A 89 -10.38 -6.28 16.09
N ILE A 90 -10.36 -7.48 16.70
CA ILE A 90 -10.98 -7.78 18.01
C ILE A 90 -10.39 -6.91 19.14
N CYS A 91 -9.14 -6.47 18.98
CA CYS A 91 -8.47 -5.57 19.92
C CYS A 91 -8.80 -4.09 19.68
N GLY A 92 -9.64 -3.77 18.69
CA GLY A 92 -10.12 -2.43 18.40
C GLY A 92 -11.64 -2.33 18.53
N ASP A 93 -12.21 -1.20 18.09
CA ASP A 93 -13.63 -0.88 18.31
C ASP A 93 -14.61 -1.62 17.37
N LEU A 94 -14.11 -2.39 16.39
CA LEU A 94 -14.90 -3.11 15.37
C LEU A 94 -15.90 -2.21 14.61
N LYS A 95 -15.61 -0.91 14.53
CA LYS A 95 -16.43 0.09 13.83
C LYS A 95 -16.30 0.02 12.31
N GLY A 96 -15.34 -0.75 11.78
CA GLY A 96 -15.14 -0.88 10.34
C GLY A 96 -15.00 0.47 9.65
N PHE A 97 -15.87 0.76 8.68
CA PHE A 97 -15.85 2.02 7.92
C PHE A 97 -16.42 3.23 8.69
N ASP A 98 -17.07 3.02 9.83
CA ASP A 98 -17.52 4.12 10.70
C ASP A 98 -16.35 4.69 11.55
N ASP A 99 -15.16 4.08 11.48
CA ASP A 99 -13.90 4.61 11.99
C ASP A 99 -13.17 5.35 10.87
N THR A 100 -12.65 6.55 11.13
CA THR A 100 -11.86 7.34 10.16
C THR A 100 -10.60 6.61 9.68
N ARG A 101 -10.09 5.63 10.44
CA ARG A 101 -8.98 4.79 9.99
C ARG A 101 -9.45 3.67 9.08
N GLY A 102 -10.71 3.26 9.17
CA GLY A 102 -11.31 2.24 8.30
C GLY A 102 -11.57 2.77 6.89
N THR A 103 -11.69 4.09 6.74
CA THR A 103 -11.85 4.73 5.43
C THR A 103 -10.55 4.83 4.64
N LEU A 104 -9.39 4.50 5.24
CA LEU A 104 -8.10 4.55 4.56
C LEU A 104 -7.96 3.53 3.41
N PHE A 105 -8.80 2.50 3.38
CA PHE A 105 -8.97 1.66 2.19
C PHE A 105 -9.45 2.48 0.98
N PHE A 106 -10.38 3.43 1.18
CA PHE A 106 -10.89 4.26 0.09
C PHE A 106 -9.84 5.24 -0.43
N GLU A 107 -8.86 5.63 0.40
CA GLU A 107 -7.69 6.39 -0.07
C GLU A 107 -6.80 5.54 -0.99
N ILE A 108 -6.63 4.25 -0.70
CA ILE A 108 -5.97 3.33 -1.61
C ILE A 108 -6.76 3.22 -2.91
N ALA A 109 -8.09 3.02 -2.84
CA ALA A 109 -8.94 2.92 -4.02
C ALA A 109 -8.90 4.20 -4.88
N ARG A 110 -8.87 5.39 -4.24
CA ARG A 110 -8.69 6.70 -4.91
C ARG A 110 -7.38 6.74 -5.70
N ILE A 111 -6.28 6.25 -5.13
CA ILE A 111 -4.97 6.22 -5.78
C ILE A 111 -4.96 5.18 -6.91
N LEU A 112 -5.47 3.97 -6.67
CA LEU A 112 -5.59 2.92 -7.69
C LEU A 112 -6.38 3.42 -8.90
N LYS A 113 -7.53 4.07 -8.68
CA LYS A 113 -8.36 4.63 -9.75
C LYS A 113 -7.60 5.63 -10.61
N ALA A 114 -6.81 6.50 -9.98
CA ALA A 114 -6.08 7.56 -10.67
C ALA A 114 -4.79 7.05 -11.35
N LYS A 115 -4.14 6.04 -10.78
CA LYS A 115 -2.81 5.58 -11.20
C LYS A 115 -2.81 4.33 -12.05
N GLN A 116 -3.81 3.47 -11.92
CA GLN A 116 -4.00 2.25 -12.69
C GLN A 116 -2.68 1.44 -12.82
N PRO A 117 -2.02 1.09 -11.68
CA PRO A 117 -0.79 0.31 -11.73
C PRO A 117 -1.05 -1.09 -12.29
N ALA A 118 0.00 -1.75 -12.78
CA ALA A 118 -0.12 -3.09 -13.36
C ALA A 118 -0.53 -4.16 -12.33
N ALA A 119 -0.18 -3.96 -11.06
CA ALA A 119 -0.59 -4.82 -9.95
C ALA A 119 -0.65 -4.06 -8.63
N PHE A 120 -1.31 -4.65 -7.63
CA PHE A 120 -1.29 -4.17 -6.26
C PHE A 120 -1.29 -5.33 -5.25
N ILE A 121 -0.83 -5.05 -4.03
CA ILE A 121 -0.84 -5.98 -2.89
C ILE A 121 -1.39 -5.22 -1.68
N LEU A 122 -2.49 -5.73 -1.12
CA LEU A 122 -3.09 -5.19 0.10
C LEU A 122 -2.96 -6.23 1.21
N GLU A 123 -2.42 -5.82 2.35
CA GLU A 123 -2.31 -6.64 3.55
C GLU A 123 -3.28 -6.14 4.63
N ASN A 124 -3.89 -7.10 5.34
CA ASN A 124 -4.66 -6.82 6.54
C ASN A 124 -4.76 -8.09 7.41
N VAL A 125 -5.33 -7.95 8.61
CA VAL A 125 -5.49 -9.07 9.55
C VAL A 125 -6.53 -10.09 9.08
N LYS A 126 -6.36 -11.35 9.53
CA LYS A 126 -7.27 -12.47 9.22
C LYS A 126 -8.75 -12.15 9.53
N GLN A 127 -9.00 -11.35 10.56
CA GLN A 127 -10.34 -10.99 11.02
C GLN A 127 -11.13 -10.20 9.98
N LEU A 128 -10.47 -9.54 9.02
CA LEU A 128 -11.14 -8.83 7.93
C LEU A 128 -12.13 -9.72 7.18
N GLN A 129 -11.80 -11.01 7.00
CA GLN A 129 -12.67 -11.98 6.32
C GLN A 129 -13.98 -12.25 7.07
N GLY A 130 -13.95 -12.24 8.41
CA GLY A 130 -15.12 -12.50 9.25
C GLY A 130 -15.84 -11.24 9.74
N HIS A 131 -15.24 -10.06 9.54
CA HIS A 131 -15.75 -8.79 10.05
C HIS A 131 -17.14 -8.50 9.50
N GLN A 132 -18.09 -8.18 10.39
CA GLN A 132 -19.51 -7.97 10.05
C GLN A 132 -20.10 -9.07 9.17
N GLN A 133 -19.81 -10.35 9.49
CA GLN A 133 -20.28 -11.51 8.72
C GLN A 133 -19.78 -11.48 7.25
N GLY A 134 -18.58 -10.94 7.01
CA GLY A 134 -17.94 -10.87 5.69
C GLY A 134 -18.32 -9.64 4.85
N LYS A 135 -19.26 -8.80 5.31
CA LYS A 135 -19.72 -7.62 4.56
C LYS A 135 -18.59 -6.64 4.27
N THR A 136 -17.65 -6.46 5.18
CA THR A 136 -16.54 -5.51 5.00
C THR A 136 -15.60 -5.94 3.89
N LEU A 137 -15.23 -7.23 3.84
CA LEU A 137 -14.43 -7.75 2.74
C LEU A 137 -15.20 -7.66 1.42
N GLN A 138 -16.52 -7.90 1.43
CA GLN A 138 -17.34 -7.75 0.23
C GLN A 138 -17.29 -6.32 -0.32
N VAL A 139 -17.44 -5.29 0.52
CA VAL A 139 -17.32 -3.88 0.10
C VAL A 139 -15.95 -3.58 -0.50
N ILE A 140 -14.88 -4.12 0.08
CA ILE A 140 -13.52 -3.97 -0.46
C ILE A 140 -13.43 -4.60 -1.86
N LEU A 141 -13.91 -5.83 -2.02
CA LEU A 141 -13.86 -6.55 -3.28
C LEU A 141 -14.72 -5.88 -4.36
N ASP A 142 -15.93 -5.45 -4.02
CA ASP A 142 -16.84 -4.73 -4.94
C ASP A 142 -16.18 -3.42 -5.39
N THR A 143 -15.62 -2.65 -4.45
CA THR A 143 -14.90 -1.41 -4.76
C THR A 143 -13.74 -1.67 -5.74
N LEU A 144 -12.97 -2.75 -5.53
CA LEU A 144 -11.84 -3.11 -6.40
C LEU A 144 -12.29 -3.61 -7.79
N GLN A 145 -13.45 -4.24 -7.90
CA GLN A 145 -14.02 -4.69 -9.18
C GLN A 145 -14.53 -3.52 -10.03
N ASP A 146 -14.92 -2.42 -9.40
CA ASP A 146 -15.45 -1.21 -10.06
C ASP A 146 -14.35 -0.20 -10.49
N LEU A 147 -13.07 -0.51 -10.25
CA LEU A 147 -11.92 0.34 -10.63
C LEU A 147 -11.51 0.20 -12.10
#